data_AF-A0A8S3ZQH6-F1
#
_entry.id   AF-A0A8S3ZQH6-F1
#
_cell.length_a   1.000
_cell.length_b   1.000
_cell.length_c   1.000
_cell.angle_alpha   90.00
_cell.angle_beta   90.00
_cell.angle_gamma   90.00
#
_symmetry.space_group_name_H-M   'P 1'
#
loop_
_entity.id
_entity.type
_entity.pdbx_description
1 polymer ?
#
loop_
_entity_poly.entity_id
_entity_poly.type
_entity_poly.pdbx_seq_one_letter_code
_entity_poly.pdbx_strand_id
1 'polypeptide(L)'
;MLTGVVFLFLSVYILIAASSWSGTVKDDLLSEDEVRDIEKFVGDVMGCANIPGLALTVIRGDATFSTGLGVANMATGHPVDKKTLFNLGSTSKAFVPYVLAEIMNGRENHDGRITWNSTLRDILRHDRDLELPLTWADMTLKDTLVFKSASSAADMATMVGLPLNTTREEMLRRLRFLRRTPEFRNSNHYSNYMYTVAGHLAERISGTPWQRLVKTRVFDRLSMNTSTFAPEGMAADDVALGYKFHTSKPGEQFIEQNSSVF
;
A
#
# COMPACT_ATOMS: atom_id res chain seq x y z
N MET A 1 21.34 25.70 -11.32
CA MET A 1 20.45 24.87 -12.16
C MET A 1 19.65 23.98 -11.21
N LEU A 2 18.40 24.33 -10.93
CA LEU A 2 17.51 23.46 -10.16
C LEU A 2 16.96 22.37 -11.09
N THR A 3 17.35 21.13 -10.86
CA THR A 3 16.73 19.94 -11.45
C THR A 3 15.40 19.68 -10.74
N GLY A 4 14.31 20.11 -11.37
CA GLY A 4 12.95 19.78 -10.94
C GLY A 4 12.65 18.31 -11.19
N VAL A 5 12.37 17.55 -10.14
CA VAL A 5 11.80 16.21 -10.22
C VAL A 5 10.32 16.35 -10.53
N VAL A 6 9.90 15.93 -11.72
CA VAL A 6 8.48 15.89 -12.11
C VAL A 6 7.91 14.56 -11.64
N PHE A 7 7.01 14.60 -10.64
CA PHE A 7 6.17 13.46 -10.28
C PHE A 7 4.92 13.47 -11.16
N LEU A 8 4.80 12.50 -12.07
CA LEU A 8 3.60 12.30 -12.87
C LEU A 8 2.66 11.36 -12.10
N PHE A 9 1.58 11.90 -11.53
CA PHE A 9 0.52 11.10 -10.92
C PHE A 9 -0.54 10.79 -11.99
N LEU A 10 -0.53 9.57 -12.53
CA LEU A 10 -1.62 9.02 -13.34
C LEU A 10 -2.61 8.32 -12.38
N SER A 11 -3.69 9.00 -12.04
CA SER A 11 -4.81 8.41 -11.31
C SER A 11 -5.68 7.60 -12.27
N VAL A 12 -5.52 6.27 -12.27
CA VAL A 12 -6.43 5.34 -12.94
C VAL A 12 -7.57 5.02 -11.96
N TYR A 13 -8.80 5.32 -12.34
CA TYR A 13 -10.00 4.87 -11.63
C TYR A 13 -10.21 3.37 -11.92
N ILE A 14 -10.08 2.53 -10.90
CA ILE A 14 -10.40 1.09 -11.00
C ILE A 14 -11.88 0.91 -10.72
N LEU A 15 -12.64 0.50 -11.73
CA LEU A 15 -13.94 -0.14 -11.58
C LEU A 15 -13.70 -1.60 -11.21
N ILE A 16 -14.24 -2.04 -10.07
CA ILE A 16 -14.17 -3.44 -9.63
C ILE A 16 -15.32 -4.18 -10.32
N ALA A 17 -14.99 -5.02 -11.32
CA ALA A 17 -15.86 -6.09 -11.78
C ALA A 17 -15.36 -7.40 -11.15
N ALA A 18 -16.20 -8.02 -10.32
CA ALA A 18 -15.95 -9.36 -9.81
C ALA A 18 -16.36 -10.38 -10.89
N SER A 19 -15.39 -11.04 -11.52
CA SER A 19 -15.65 -12.22 -12.34
C SER A 19 -14.84 -13.41 -11.79
N SER A 20 -15.54 -14.49 -11.49
CA SER A 20 -14.95 -15.78 -11.14
C SER A 20 -14.24 -16.33 -12.39
N TRP A 21 -12.91 -16.38 -12.35
CA TRP A 21 -12.09 -16.69 -13.52
C TRP A 21 -11.75 -18.18 -13.60
N SER A 22 -12.25 -18.86 -14.63
CA SER A 22 -11.75 -20.16 -15.07
C SER A 22 -11.42 -20.08 -16.56
N GLY A 23 -10.13 -20.15 -16.91
CA GLY A 23 -9.68 -20.26 -18.30
C GLY A 23 -8.53 -19.32 -18.63
N THR A 24 -7.59 -19.77 -19.46
CA THR A 24 -6.55 -18.91 -20.01
C THR A 24 -7.21 -17.94 -20.99
N VAL A 25 -7.43 -16.69 -20.58
CA VAL A 25 -7.95 -15.67 -21.49
C VAL A 25 -6.76 -15.03 -22.20
N LYS A 26 -6.51 -15.47 -23.44
CA LYS A 26 -5.99 -14.57 -24.47
C LYS A 26 -7.20 -13.78 -24.95
N ASP A 27 -7.46 -12.61 -24.37
CA ASP A 27 -8.47 -11.72 -24.94
C ASP A 27 -7.77 -10.81 -25.94
N ASP A 28 -8.40 -10.65 -27.11
CA ASP A 28 -8.04 -9.78 -28.25
C ASP A 28 -8.06 -8.28 -27.88
N LEU A 29 -7.66 -7.91 -26.66
CA LEU A 29 -7.60 -6.53 -26.21
C LEU A 29 -6.64 -5.70 -27.07
N LEU A 30 -5.52 -6.32 -27.42
CA LEU A 30 -4.42 -5.71 -28.15
C LEU A 30 -4.06 -6.62 -29.33
N SER A 31 -3.84 -6.01 -30.49
CA SER A 31 -3.18 -6.66 -31.61
C SER A 31 -1.74 -7.04 -31.28
N GLU A 32 -1.15 -7.96 -32.03
CA GLU A 32 0.26 -8.34 -31.87
C GLU A 32 1.22 -7.16 -32.03
N ASP A 33 0.89 -6.20 -32.92
CA ASP A 33 1.64 -4.97 -33.10
C ASP A 33 1.57 -4.08 -31.84
N GLU A 34 0.38 -3.89 -31.26
CA GLU A 34 0.21 -3.12 -30.01
C GLU A 34 0.94 -3.77 -28.82
N VAL A 35 0.90 -5.11 -28.72
CA VAL A 35 1.66 -5.84 -27.68
C VAL A 35 3.15 -5.56 -27.83
N ARG A 36 3.69 -5.71 -29.04
CA ARG A 36 5.10 -5.43 -29.33
C ARG A 36 5.48 -3.98 -29.02
N ASP A 37 4.64 -3.02 -29.38
CA ASP A 37 4.91 -1.61 -29.15
C ASP A 37 4.91 -1.28 -27.65
N ILE A 38 3.98 -1.85 -26.88
CA ILE A 38 3.93 -1.72 -25.42
C ILE A 38 5.16 -2.36 -24.78
N GLU A 39 5.49 -3.60 -25.14
CA GLU A 39 6.66 -4.30 -24.57
C GLU A 39 7.96 -3.56 -24.91
N LYS A 40 8.09 -3.04 -26.13
CA LYS A 40 9.24 -2.20 -26.51
C LYS A 40 9.30 -0.92 -25.68
N PHE A 41 8.20 -0.17 -25.59
CA PHE A 41 8.15 1.06 -24.82
C PHE A 41 8.49 0.83 -23.34
N VAL A 42 7.89 -0.20 -22.74
CA VAL A 42 8.14 -0.58 -21.35
C VAL A 42 9.59 -1.02 -21.15
N GLY A 43 10.15 -1.81 -22.08
CA GLY A 43 11.56 -2.19 -22.08
C GLY A 43 12.50 -0.98 -22.14
N ASP A 44 12.20 -0.01 -23.01
CA ASP A 44 12.97 1.25 -23.10
C ASP A 44 12.89 2.04 -21.77
N VAL A 45 11.72 2.13 -21.14
CA VAL A 45 11.53 2.77 -19.83
C VAL A 45 12.28 2.03 -18.73
N MET A 46 12.21 0.69 -18.69
CA MET A 46 12.93 -0.14 -17.73
C MET A 46 14.45 0.05 -17.87
N GLY A 47 14.96 0.12 -19.10
CA GLY A 47 16.37 0.42 -19.38
C GLY A 47 16.77 1.81 -18.89
N CYS A 48 15.97 2.84 -19.17
CA CYS A 48 16.25 4.22 -18.73
C CYS A 48 16.21 4.37 -17.20
N ALA A 49 15.25 3.71 -16.55
CA ALA A 49 15.02 3.80 -15.12
C ALA A 49 15.82 2.78 -14.29
N ASN A 50 16.56 1.89 -14.95
CA ASN A 50 17.28 0.77 -14.32
C ASN A 50 16.33 -0.07 -13.46
N ILE A 51 15.26 -0.59 -14.06
CA ILE A 51 14.29 -1.48 -13.40
C ILE A 51 14.59 -2.93 -13.83
N PRO A 52 14.99 -3.82 -12.91
CA PRO A 52 15.36 -5.21 -13.26
C PRO A 52 14.20 -6.05 -13.78
N GLY A 53 13.00 -5.84 -13.25
CA GLY A 53 11.81 -6.61 -13.57
C GLY A 53 10.53 -5.83 -13.34
N LEU A 54 9.52 -6.08 -14.17
CA LEU A 54 8.25 -5.37 -14.14
C LEU A 54 7.12 -6.31 -14.58
N ALA A 55 6.00 -6.28 -13.86
CA ALA A 55 4.73 -6.86 -14.30
C ALA A 55 3.79 -5.73 -14.74
N LEU A 56 3.16 -5.90 -15.91
CA LEU A 56 2.19 -4.95 -16.48
C LEU A 56 0.88 -5.66 -16.76
N THR A 57 -0.23 -5.03 -16.35
CA THR A 57 -1.58 -5.45 -16.72
C THR A 57 -2.35 -4.26 -17.29
N VAL A 58 -3.00 -4.45 -18.43
CA VAL A 58 -3.90 -3.49 -19.09
C VAL A 58 -5.30 -4.07 -19.10
N ILE A 59 -6.30 -3.30 -18.66
CA ILE A 59 -7.69 -3.72 -18.57
C ILE A 59 -8.56 -2.73 -19.34
N ARG A 60 -9.48 -3.21 -20.18
CA ARG A 60 -10.48 -2.40 -20.90
C ARG A 60 -11.80 -3.16 -20.97
N GLY A 61 -12.81 -2.70 -20.22
CA GLY A 61 -14.04 -3.47 -20.02
C GLY A 61 -13.69 -4.80 -19.35
N ASP A 62 -14.14 -5.91 -19.94
CA ASP A 62 -13.84 -7.25 -19.43
C ASP A 62 -12.53 -7.83 -19.97
N ALA A 63 -11.93 -7.19 -20.99
CA ALA A 63 -10.73 -7.67 -21.64
C ALA A 63 -9.47 -7.27 -20.86
N THR A 64 -8.53 -8.22 -20.74
CA THR A 64 -7.29 -8.07 -19.96
C THR A 64 -6.08 -8.56 -20.74
N PHE A 65 -5.02 -7.75 -20.77
CA PHE A 65 -3.68 -8.13 -21.20
C PHE A 65 -2.74 -8.09 -19.99
N SER A 66 -1.85 -9.08 -19.85
CA SER A 66 -0.82 -9.08 -18.80
C SER A 66 0.49 -9.65 -19.32
N THR A 67 1.60 -9.00 -18.99
CA THR A 67 2.95 -9.43 -19.36
C THR A 67 3.93 -9.18 -18.21
N GLY A 68 4.99 -9.97 -18.17
CA GLY A 68 6.12 -9.84 -17.26
C GLY A 68 7.39 -9.64 -18.05
N LEU A 69 8.17 -8.61 -17.71
CA LEU A 69 9.44 -8.29 -18.36
C LEU A 69 10.57 -8.32 -17.34
N GLY A 70 11.76 -8.74 -17.80
CA GLY A 70 12.95 -8.80 -16.97
C GLY A 70 12.93 -9.91 -15.91
N VAL A 71 13.58 -9.67 -14.78
CA VAL A 71 13.81 -10.68 -13.74
C VAL A 71 13.29 -10.24 -12.37
N ALA A 72 12.67 -11.18 -11.66
CA ALA A 72 12.26 -11.01 -10.26
C ALA A 72 13.45 -11.15 -9.31
N ASN A 73 14.47 -11.92 -9.72
CA ASN A 73 15.69 -12.14 -8.97
C ASN A 73 16.90 -12.10 -9.92
N MET A 74 17.77 -11.11 -9.74
CA MET A 74 18.97 -10.93 -10.56
C MET A 74 20.05 -11.99 -10.32
N ALA A 75 20.10 -12.59 -9.12
CA ALA A 75 21.10 -13.61 -8.79
C ALA A 75 20.77 -14.97 -9.42
N THR A 76 19.49 -15.34 -9.47
CA THR A 76 19.03 -16.61 -10.06
C THR A 76 18.62 -16.47 -11.53
N GLY A 77 18.36 -15.25 -11.99
CA GLY A 77 17.79 -14.98 -13.31
C GLY A 77 16.32 -15.38 -13.43
N HIS A 78 15.62 -15.59 -12.31
CA HIS A 78 14.20 -15.95 -12.32
C HIS A 78 13.39 -14.85 -13.02
N PRO A 79 12.64 -15.16 -14.10
CA PRO A 79 11.90 -14.16 -14.85
C PRO A 79 10.72 -13.61 -14.03
N VAL A 80 10.30 -12.38 -14.31
CA VAL A 80 9.00 -11.92 -13.81
C VAL A 80 7.90 -12.68 -14.55
N ASP A 81 7.00 -13.30 -13.80
CA ASP A 81 5.87 -14.06 -14.32
C ASP A 81 4.56 -13.72 -13.60
N LYS A 82 3.48 -14.41 -13.97
CA LYS A 82 2.14 -14.22 -13.39
C LYS A 82 2.00 -14.62 -11.91
N LYS A 83 2.99 -15.31 -11.34
CA LYS A 83 3.01 -15.73 -9.94
C LYS A 83 3.90 -14.84 -9.07
N THR A 84 4.77 -14.07 -9.70
CA THR A 84 5.68 -13.15 -9.03
C THR A 84 4.90 -12.14 -8.17
N LEU A 85 5.18 -12.14 -6.88
CA LEU A 85 4.63 -11.22 -5.90
C LEU A 85 5.52 -9.98 -5.79
N PHE A 86 4.87 -8.82 -5.72
CA PHE A 86 5.54 -7.53 -5.56
C PHE A 86 5.03 -6.82 -4.32
N ASN A 87 5.93 -6.12 -3.63
CA ASN A 87 5.56 -5.19 -2.57
C ASN A 87 4.84 -3.97 -3.15
N LEU A 88 3.54 -3.85 -2.88
CA LEU A 88 2.67 -2.80 -3.45
C LEU A 88 2.96 -1.39 -2.91
N GLY A 89 3.73 -1.28 -1.82
CA GLY A 89 4.08 0.00 -1.20
C GLY A 89 2.84 0.85 -0.89
N SER A 90 2.81 2.08 -1.41
CA SER A 90 1.73 3.02 -1.11
C SER A 90 0.38 2.71 -1.75
N THR A 91 0.33 1.85 -2.76
CA THR A 91 -0.92 1.38 -3.36
C THR A 91 -1.77 0.61 -2.33
N SER A 92 -1.13 0.00 -1.33
CA SER A 92 -1.78 -0.66 -0.20
C SER A 92 -2.70 0.26 0.62
N LYS A 93 -2.52 1.58 0.54
CA LYS A 93 -3.35 2.55 1.28
C LYS A 93 -4.82 2.49 0.88
N ALA A 94 -5.15 2.09 -0.35
CA ALA A 94 -6.53 1.98 -0.81
C ALA A 94 -7.37 0.98 0.00
N PHE A 95 -6.74 -0.05 0.59
CA PHE A 95 -7.45 -1.05 1.40
C PHE A 95 -7.96 -0.47 2.73
N VAL A 96 -7.29 0.54 3.30
CA VAL A 96 -7.67 1.14 4.60
C VAL A 96 -9.06 1.82 4.56
N PRO A 97 -9.32 2.82 3.70
CA PRO A 97 -10.64 3.43 3.61
C PRO A 97 -11.71 2.42 3.15
N TYR A 98 -11.37 1.46 2.28
CA TYR A 98 -12.31 0.41 1.87
C TYR A 98 -12.75 -0.44 3.07
N VAL A 99 -11.82 -0.96 3.85
CA VAL A 99 -12.12 -1.78 5.04
C VAL A 99 -12.89 -0.96 6.09
N LEU A 100 -12.52 0.31 6.31
CA LEU A 100 -13.27 1.18 7.22
C LEU A 100 -14.71 1.42 6.74
N ALA A 101 -14.93 1.63 5.44
CA ALA A 101 -16.27 1.76 4.88
C ALA A 101 -17.09 0.47 5.04
N GLU A 102 -16.48 -0.69 4.80
CA GLU A 102 -17.10 -2.00 5.02
C GLU A 102 -17.44 -2.27 6.49
N ILE A 103 -16.65 -1.74 7.43
CA ILE A 103 -16.95 -1.81 8.88
C ILE A 103 -18.10 -0.86 9.23
N MET A 104 -18.08 0.37 8.72
CA MET A 104 -19.13 1.37 8.98
C MET A 104 -20.50 0.96 8.45
N ASN A 105 -20.53 0.23 7.32
CA ASN A 105 -21.75 -0.35 6.75
C ASN A 105 -22.05 -1.77 7.29
N GLY A 106 -21.19 -2.30 8.16
CA GLY A 106 -21.26 -3.64 8.71
C GLY A 106 -22.02 -3.75 10.03
N ARG A 107 -22.11 -4.97 10.56
CA ARG A 107 -22.79 -5.25 11.83
C ARG A 107 -22.07 -4.63 13.02
N GLU A 108 -20.76 -4.41 12.90
CA GLU A 108 -19.93 -3.76 13.92
C GLU A 108 -20.39 -2.33 14.24
N ASN A 109 -21.09 -1.69 13.30
CA ASN A 109 -21.60 -0.32 13.44
C ASN A 109 -23.13 -0.25 13.33
N HIS A 110 -23.84 -1.26 13.84
CA HIS A 110 -25.31 -1.35 13.73
C HIS A 110 -26.08 -0.18 14.37
N ASP A 111 -25.47 0.52 15.34
CA ASP A 111 -26.03 1.71 15.97
C ASP A 111 -25.69 3.02 15.25
N GLY A 112 -24.91 2.95 14.16
CA GLY A 112 -24.51 4.08 13.33
C GLY A 112 -23.58 5.08 14.02
N ARG A 113 -22.98 4.74 15.16
CA ARG A 113 -22.19 5.69 15.96
C ARG A 113 -20.81 5.97 15.38
N ILE A 114 -20.24 5.04 14.61
CA ILE A 114 -18.96 5.22 13.93
C ILE A 114 -19.20 5.81 12.54
N THR A 115 -18.60 6.97 12.30
CA THR A 115 -18.67 7.71 11.04
C THR A 115 -17.27 8.19 10.68
N TRP A 116 -17.09 8.74 9.47
CA TRP A 116 -15.85 9.40 9.09
C TRP A 116 -15.45 10.56 10.02
N ASN A 117 -16.42 11.17 10.71
CA ASN A 117 -16.19 12.25 11.66
C ASN A 117 -16.00 11.76 13.11
N SER A 118 -16.08 10.45 13.37
CA SER A 118 -15.76 9.90 14.68
C SER A 118 -14.30 10.20 15.01
N THR A 119 -14.08 10.73 16.20
CA THR A 119 -12.75 11.10 16.66
C THR A 119 -11.99 9.89 17.17
N LEU A 120 -10.65 9.99 17.21
CA LEU A 120 -9.81 9.00 17.90
C LEU A 120 -10.30 8.80 19.33
N ARG A 121 -10.70 9.87 20.02
CA ARG A 121 -11.29 9.79 21.37
C ARG A 121 -12.53 8.92 21.41
N ASP A 122 -13.47 9.10 20.48
CA ASP A 122 -14.73 8.35 20.46
C ASP A 122 -14.49 6.85 20.26
N ILE A 123 -13.57 6.51 19.36
CA ILE A 123 -13.22 5.14 19.00
C ILE A 123 -12.45 4.45 20.13
N LEU A 124 -11.52 5.18 20.77
CA LEU A 124 -10.58 4.65 21.75
C LEU A 124 -11.03 4.89 23.21
N ARG A 125 -12.25 5.38 23.44
CA ARG A 125 -12.77 5.76 24.77
C ARG A 125 -12.67 4.68 25.86
N HIS A 126 -12.60 3.42 25.47
CA HIS A 126 -12.49 2.28 26.39
C HIS A 126 -11.05 1.74 26.53
N ASP A 127 -10.11 2.32 25.79
CA ASP A 127 -8.72 1.89 25.74
C ASP A 127 -7.90 2.69 26.76
N ARG A 128 -8.05 2.31 28.03
CA ARG A 128 -7.50 3.06 29.18
C ARG A 128 -5.98 3.10 29.21
N ASP A 129 -5.33 2.17 28.51
CA ASP A 129 -3.89 2.05 28.40
C ASP A 129 -3.30 2.94 27.29
N LEU A 130 -4.16 3.55 26.46
CA LEU A 130 -3.74 4.55 25.50
C LEU A 130 -3.69 5.93 26.17
N GLU A 131 -2.48 6.38 26.50
CA GLU A 131 -2.19 7.78 26.82
C GLU A 131 -2.30 8.66 25.55
N LEU A 132 -3.47 8.69 24.91
CA LEU A 132 -3.70 9.51 23.73
C LEU A 132 -3.62 10.98 24.14
N PRO A 133 -2.69 11.77 23.57
CA PRO A 133 -2.61 13.18 23.90
C PRO A 133 -3.88 13.88 23.45
N LEU A 134 -4.36 14.82 24.26
CA LEU A 134 -5.51 15.67 23.92
C LEU A 134 -5.34 16.37 22.57
N THR A 135 -4.10 16.65 22.16
CA THR A 135 -3.78 17.25 20.85
C THR A 135 -4.16 16.37 19.66
N TRP A 136 -4.22 15.05 19.82
CA TRP A 136 -4.58 14.09 18.79
C TRP A 136 -5.99 13.53 18.97
N ALA A 137 -6.56 13.67 20.17
CA ALA A 137 -7.85 13.12 20.54
C ALA A 137 -9.00 13.56 19.62
N ASP A 138 -8.96 14.80 19.13
CA ASP A 138 -10.03 15.39 18.28
C ASP A 138 -9.82 15.15 16.77
N MET A 139 -8.75 14.41 16.42
CA MET A 139 -8.54 13.98 15.04
C MET A 139 -9.59 12.93 14.67
N THR A 140 -10.13 13.01 13.47
CA THR A 140 -11.16 12.09 12.97
C THR A 140 -10.57 11.00 12.09
N LEU A 141 -11.34 9.94 11.84
CA LEU A 141 -11.00 8.95 10.80
C LEU A 141 -10.75 9.64 9.45
N LYS A 142 -11.59 10.59 9.06
CA LYS A 142 -11.39 11.36 7.83
C LYS A 142 -10.04 12.06 7.82
N ASP A 143 -9.67 12.73 8.91
CA ASP A 143 -8.42 13.47 8.99
C ASP A 143 -7.19 12.57 8.74
N THR A 144 -7.21 11.33 9.23
CA THR A 144 -6.13 10.35 9.00
C THR A 144 -5.98 9.95 7.53
N LEU A 145 -7.09 9.89 6.79
CA LEU A 145 -7.13 9.36 5.42
C LEU A 145 -6.87 10.44 4.36
N VAL A 146 -7.30 11.68 4.64
CA VAL A 146 -7.13 12.83 3.74
C VAL A 146 -5.94 13.72 4.13
N PHE A 147 -5.00 13.19 4.90
CA PHE A 147 -3.73 13.83 5.20
C PHE A 147 -3.84 15.16 5.97
N LYS A 148 -4.86 15.30 6.82
CA LYS A 148 -5.14 16.54 7.59
C LYS A 148 -4.55 16.55 9.01
N SER A 149 -3.65 15.62 9.31
CA SER A 149 -3.05 15.42 10.63
C SER A 149 -2.05 16.51 11.05
N ALA A 150 -1.47 17.22 10.07
CA ALA A 150 -0.48 18.29 10.29
C ALA A 150 0.72 17.82 11.15
N SER A 151 1.42 16.78 10.69
CA SER A 151 2.72 16.40 11.27
C SER A 151 3.61 15.68 10.25
N SER A 152 4.52 16.42 9.63
CA SER A 152 5.63 15.82 8.85
C SER A 152 6.58 15.00 9.71
N ALA A 153 6.63 15.27 11.02
CA ALA A 153 7.45 14.53 11.98
C ALA A 153 6.99 13.07 12.15
N ALA A 154 5.69 12.79 11.99
CA ALA A 154 5.16 11.43 12.05
C ALA A 154 5.75 10.54 10.94
N ASP A 155 5.89 11.07 9.73
CA ASP A 155 6.44 10.32 8.61
C ASP A 155 7.95 10.23 8.63
N MET A 156 8.62 11.27 9.13
CA MET A 156 10.05 11.18 9.44
C MET A 156 10.31 10.03 10.43
N ALA A 157 9.50 9.88 11.49
CA ALA A 157 9.64 8.76 12.43
C ALA A 157 9.52 7.38 11.72
N THR A 158 8.54 7.23 10.83
CA THR A 158 8.37 6.02 10.01
C THR A 158 9.57 5.77 9.11
N MET A 159 10.17 6.83 8.54
CA MET A 159 11.27 6.73 7.58
C MET A 159 12.64 6.50 8.21
N VAL A 160 12.88 6.97 9.45
CA VAL A 160 14.24 7.06 10.00
C VAL A 160 14.48 6.34 11.33
N GLY A 161 13.44 5.89 12.06
CA GLY A 161 13.65 5.58 13.48
C GLY A 161 12.70 4.62 14.18
N LEU A 162 11.75 3.99 13.51
CA LEU A 162 10.94 2.95 14.14
C LEU A 162 11.64 1.58 14.03
N PRO A 163 11.79 0.83 15.14
CA PRO A 163 12.18 -0.57 15.09
C PRO A 163 11.26 -1.38 14.16
N LEU A 164 11.81 -2.36 13.45
CA LEU A 164 11.04 -3.20 12.51
C LEU A 164 9.87 -3.93 13.17
N ASN A 165 9.97 -4.24 14.47
CA ASN A 165 8.92 -4.90 15.24
C ASN A 165 7.91 -3.93 15.88
N THR A 166 7.91 -2.64 15.49
CA THR A 166 6.95 -1.67 16.01
C THR A 166 5.53 -2.05 15.56
N THR A 167 4.66 -2.34 16.52
CA THR A 167 3.26 -2.68 16.24
C THR A 167 2.45 -1.43 15.89
N ARG A 168 1.31 -1.62 15.22
CA ARG A 168 0.36 -0.54 14.92
C ARG A 168 -0.18 0.16 16.18
N GLU A 169 -0.40 -0.62 17.24
CA GLU A 169 -0.77 -0.10 18.55
C GLU A 169 0.34 0.78 19.14
N GLU A 170 1.60 0.35 19.03
CA GLU A 170 2.73 1.13 19.51
C GLU A 170 2.90 2.44 18.71
N MET A 171 2.63 2.41 17.39
CA MET A 171 2.54 3.64 16.59
C MET A 171 1.42 4.57 17.10
N LEU A 172 0.24 4.05 17.44
CA LEU A 172 -0.81 4.87 18.03
C LEU A 172 -0.36 5.49 19.37
N ARG A 173 0.26 4.71 20.26
CA ARG A 173 0.79 5.22 21.54
C ARG A 173 1.86 6.28 21.36
N ARG A 174 2.71 6.14 20.35
CA ARG A 174 3.82 7.08 20.07
C ARG A 174 3.37 8.44 19.55
N LEU A 175 2.09 8.62 19.20
CA LEU A 175 1.53 9.95 18.94
C LEU A 175 1.79 10.94 20.11
N ARG A 176 1.97 10.46 21.34
CA ARG A 176 2.36 11.26 22.51
C ARG A 176 3.70 11.96 22.43
N PHE A 177 4.60 11.48 21.58
CA PHE A 177 5.87 12.12 21.34
C PHE A 177 5.85 13.05 20.12
N LEU A 178 4.75 13.06 19.36
CA LEU A 178 4.62 13.85 18.16
C LEU A 178 3.86 15.14 18.45
N ARG A 179 4.49 16.26 18.12
CA ARG A 179 3.85 17.56 18.15
C ARG A 179 2.98 17.74 16.91
N ARG A 180 1.72 18.12 17.12
CA ARG A 180 0.82 18.59 16.05
C ARG A 180 1.24 19.99 15.64
N THR A 181 1.32 20.25 14.34
CA THR A 181 1.67 21.58 13.83
C THR A 181 0.43 22.49 13.80
N PRO A 182 0.59 23.83 13.77
CA PRO A 182 -0.54 24.77 13.75
C PRO A 182 -1.48 24.62 12.54
N GLU A 183 -1.04 23.92 11.50
CA GLU A 183 -1.77 23.74 10.23
C GLU A 183 -2.78 22.58 10.27
N PHE A 184 -3.13 22.04 11.46
CA PHE A 184 -4.15 21.00 11.60
C PHE A 184 -5.43 21.37 10.84
N ARG A 185 -5.84 20.48 9.93
CA ARG A 185 -6.92 20.66 8.92
C ARG A 185 -6.71 21.76 7.86
N ASN A 186 -5.78 22.69 8.08
CA ASN A 186 -5.49 23.81 7.18
C ASN A 186 -4.49 23.47 6.06
N SER A 187 -3.78 22.35 6.15
CA SER A 187 -2.89 21.83 5.09
C SER A 187 -3.05 20.33 4.89
N ASN A 188 -2.47 19.80 3.81
CA ASN A 188 -2.38 18.36 3.54
C ASN A 188 -0.93 17.90 3.68
N HIS A 189 -0.68 16.91 4.53
CA HIS A 189 0.64 16.30 4.73
C HIS A 189 0.56 14.80 4.54
N TYR A 190 1.13 14.32 3.43
CA TYR A 190 1.19 12.89 3.13
C TYR A 190 1.74 12.12 4.33
N SER A 191 1.02 11.07 4.76
CA SER A 191 1.40 10.31 5.94
C SER A 191 1.16 8.80 5.88
N ASN A 192 2.25 8.04 5.86
CA ASN A 192 2.30 6.61 6.14
C ASN A 192 1.90 6.32 7.59
N TYR A 193 2.37 7.16 8.51
CA TYR A 193 2.11 6.98 9.94
C TYR A 193 0.61 7.03 10.23
N MET A 194 -0.08 8.05 9.70
CA MET A 194 -1.52 8.22 9.96
C MET A 194 -2.37 7.17 9.24
N TYR A 195 -1.93 6.67 8.09
CA TYR A 195 -2.57 5.51 7.46
C TYR A 195 -2.43 4.24 8.31
N THR A 196 -1.29 4.07 8.97
CA THR A 196 -1.06 2.95 9.87
C THR A 196 -1.93 3.06 11.13
N VAL A 197 -2.06 4.27 11.68
CA VAL A 197 -3.02 4.58 12.75
C VAL A 197 -4.46 4.28 12.31
N ALA A 198 -4.86 4.68 11.09
CA ALA A 198 -6.19 4.38 10.56
C ALA A 198 -6.46 2.87 10.44
N GLY A 199 -5.46 2.09 9.99
CA GLY A 199 -5.52 0.64 10.00
C GLY A 199 -5.73 0.07 11.41
N HIS A 200 -5.04 0.62 12.41
CA HIS A 200 -5.25 0.21 13.81
C HIS A 200 -6.65 0.57 14.32
N LEU A 201 -7.17 1.74 13.97
CA LEU A 201 -8.53 2.12 14.35
C LEU A 201 -9.57 1.14 13.77
N ALA A 202 -9.35 0.63 12.55
CA ALA A 202 -10.18 -0.44 12.00
C ALA A 202 -10.11 -1.74 12.84
N GLU A 203 -8.92 -2.11 13.34
CA GLU A 203 -8.75 -3.23 14.27
C GLU A 203 -9.55 -2.99 15.56
N ARG A 204 -9.48 -1.77 16.13
CA ARG A 204 -10.18 -1.42 17.37
C ARG A 204 -11.70 -1.40 17.23
N ILE A 205 -12.22 -0.90 16.10
CA ILE A 205 -13.67 -0.86 15.85
C ILE A 205 -14.22 -2.28 15.66
N SER A 206 -13.50 -3.14 14.95
CA SER A 206 -13.97 -4.49 14.59
C SER A 206 -13.61 -5.60 15.57
N GLY A 207 -12.64 -5.36 16.46
CA GLY A 207 -12.02 -6.40 17.29
C GLY A 207 -11.22 -7.45 16.51
N THR A 208 -10.90 -7.19 15.24
CA THR A 208 -10.25 -8.15 14.34
C THR A 208 -8.90 -7.61 13.83
N PRO A 209 -7.82 -8.41 13.82
CA PRO A 209 -6.52 -7.97 13.30
C PRO A 209 -6.57 -7.53 11.83
N TRP A 210 -5.75 -6.55 11.46
CA TRP A 210 -5.73 -5.89 10.15
C TRP A 210 -5.61 -6.89 9.00
N GLN A 211 -4.67 -7.84 9.11
CA GLN A 211 -4.44 -8.85 8.08
C GLN A 211 -5.69 -9.69 7.83
N ARG A 212 -6.43 -10.04 8.90
CA ARG A 212 -7.68 -10.79 8.79
C ARG A 212 -8.80 -9.92 8.22
N LEU A 213 -8.87 -8.65 8.58
CA LEU A 213 -9.85 -7.72 8.01
C LEU A 213 -9.69 -7.61 6.50
N VAL A 214 -8.48 -7.34 5.99
CA VAL A 214 -8.26 -7.23 4.55
C VAL A 214 -8.50 -8.56 3.86
N LYS A 215 -8.00 -9.68 4.43
CA LYS A 215 -8.22 -11.00 3.85
C LYS A 215 -9.71 -11.31 3.67
N THR A 216 -10.50 -11.19 4.74
CA THR A 216 -11.91 -11.61 4.73
C THR A 216 -12.84 -10.62 4.02
N ARG A 217 -12.52 -9.32 4.04
CA ARG A 217 -13.37 -8.28 3.45
C ARG A 217 -13.01 -7.94 2.01
N VAL A 218 -11.77 -8.23 1.59
CA VAL A 218 -11.27 -7.88 0.26
C VAL A 218 -10.80 -9.12 -0.48
N PHE A 219 -9.72 -9.75 -0.02
CA PHE A 219 -9.03 -10.77 -0.82
C PHE A 219 -9.90 -11.99 -1.09
N ASP A 220 -10.57 -12.54 -0.08
CA ASP A 220 -11.42 -13.71 -0.23
C ASP A 220 -12.65 -13.42 -1.10
N ARG A 221 -13.21 -12.21 -1.01
CA ARG A 221 -14.38 -11.80 -1.81
C ARG A 221 -14.04 -11.55 -3.28
N LEU A 222 -12.82 -11.11 -3.56
CA LEU A 222 -12.31 -10.83 -4.90
C LEU A 222 -11.44 -11.97 -5.46
N SER A 223 -11.38 -13.12 -4.77
CA SER A 223 -10.54 -14.28 -5.16
C SER A 223 -9.04 -13.94 -5.33
N MET A 224 -8.54 -12.98 -4.57
CA MET A 224 -7.13 -12.55 -4.59
C MET A 224 -6.25 -13.49 -3.74
N ASN A 225 -6.20 -14.77 -4.12
CA ASN A 225 -5.64 -15.84 -3.28
C ASN A 225 -4.13 -15.73 -3.02
N THR A 226 -3.41 -14.94 -3.80
CA THR A 226 -1.95 -14.74 -3.69
C THR A 226 -1.59 -13.42 -3.00
N SER A 227 -2.57 -12.57 -2.68
CA SER A 227 -2.35 -11.29 -2.00
C SER A 227 -2.34 -11.46 -0.48
N THR A 228 -1.39 -10.80 0.20
CA THR A 228 -1.27 -10.89 1.65
C THR A 228 -0.77 -9.59 2.29
N PHE A 229 -1.10 -9.42 3.58
CA PHE A 229 -0.43 -8.50 4.52
C PHE A 229 0.31 -9.29 5.64
N ALA A 230 0.47 -10.60 5.46
CA ALA A 230 1.17 -11.55 6.32
C ALA A 230 1.99 -12.49 5.41
N PRO A 231 3.20 -12.08 5.00
CA PRO A 231 4.04 -12.80 4.04
C PRO A 231 4.90 -13.90 4.69
N GLU A 232 4.73 -14.15 5.98
CA GLU A 232 5.47 -15.19 6.68
C GLU A 232 5.22 -16.57 6.04
N GLY A 233 6.31 -17.26 5.69
CA GLY A 233 6.25 -18.59 5.07
C GLY A 233 6.05 -18.61 3.56
N MET A 234 6.06 -17.45 2.88
CA MET A 234 6.13 -17.39 1.41
C MET A 234 7.44 -17.96 0.90
N ALA A 235 7.39 -18.67 -0.23
CA ALA A 235 8.61 -19.13 -0.89
C ALA A 235 9.39 -17.92 -1.40
N ALA A 236 10.70 -17.89 -1.15
CA ALA A 236 11.55 -16.76 -1.52
C ALA A 236 11.52 -16.48 -3.03
N ASP A 237 11.39 -17.53 -3.85
CA ASP A 237 11.36 -17.39 -5.31
C ASP A 237 10.03 -16.85 -5.85
N ASP A 238 8.95 -16.89 -5.06
CA ASP A 238 7.66 -16.32 -5.46
C ASP A 238 7.62 -14.79 -5.27
N VAL A 239 8.59 -14.19 -4.59
CA VAL A 239 8.61 -12.75 -4.27
C VAL A 239 9.76 -12.06 -5.00
N ALA A 240 9.44 -11.02 -5.78
CA ALA A 240 10.46 -10.19 -6.42
C ALA A 240 11.34 -9.49 -5.39
N LEU A 241 12.65 -9.58 -5.56
CA LEU A 241 13.61 -8.91 -4.69
C LEU A 241 13.72 -7.42 -5.03
N GLY A 242 13.91 -6.60 -4.00
CA GLY A 242 14.10 -5.16 -4.16
C GLY A 242 15.54 -4.85 -4.56
N TYR A 243 15.75 -3.94 -5.51
CA TYR A 243 17.08 -3.53 -5.95
C TYR A 243 17.21 -2.01 -5.98
N LYS A 244 18.39 -1.50 -5.62
CA LYS A 244 18.76 -0.10 -5.79
C LYS A 244 19.89 0.03 -6.78
N PHE A 245 19.67 0.88 -7.80
CA PHE A 245 20.69 1.20 -8.78
C PHE A 245 21.64 2.30 -8.26
N HIS A 246 22.94 2.11 -8.44
CA HIS A 246 24.00 3.04 -8.05
C HIS A 246 24.93 3.34 -9.23
N THR A 247 25.04 4.62 -9.58
CA THR A 247 25.91 5.11 -10.67
C THR A 247 27.38 5.21 -10.29
N SER A 248 27.72 5.14 -9.00
CA SER A 248 29.06 5.45 -8.49
C SER A 248 29.98 4.24 -8.30
N LYS A 249 29.50 3.01 -8.51
CA LYS A 249 30.31 1.78 -8.36
C LYS A 249 30.53 1.09 -9.71
N PRO A 250 31.77 1.04 -10.23
CA PRO A 250 32.10 0.18 -11.36
C PRO A 250 31.97 -1.31 -10.95
N GLY A 251 31.23 -2.11 -11.72
CA GLY A 251 31.16 -3.58 -11.57
C GLY A 251 29.85 -4.13 -11.00
N GLU A 252 29.23 -3.47 -10.05
CA GLU A 252 27.93 -3.86 -9.48
C GLU A 252 27.02 -2.63 -9.35
N GLN A 253 26.20 -2.41 -10.37
CA GLN A 253 25.32 -1.26 -10.42
C GLN A 253 24.01 -1.48 -9.66
N PHE A 254 23.59 -2.73 -9.47
CA PHE A 254 22.44 -3.09 -8.66
C PHE A 254 22.89 -3.68 -7.33
N ILE A 255 22.36 -3.13 -6.24
CA ILE A 255 22.53 -3.67 -4.90
C ILE A 255 21.16 -4.15 -4.44
N GLU A 256 21.07 -5.44 -4.11
CA GLU A 256 19.87 -5.99 -3.46
C GLU A 256 19.60 -5.21 -2.17
N GLN A 257 18.39 -4.70 -2.05
CA GLN A 257 17.91 -4.15 -0.81
C GLN A 257 17.39 -5.32 0.01
N ASN A 258 18.14 -5.68 1.05
CA ASN A 258 17.73 -6.67 2.03
C ASN A 258 16.29 -6.35 2.45
N SER A 259 15.38 -7.26 2.12
CA SER A 259 13.93 -7.08 2.12
C SER A 259 13.38 -7.04 3.54
N SER A 260 13.78 -6.06 4.34
CA SER A 260 13.13 -5.75 5.62
C SER A 260 12.04 -4.71 5.41
N VAL A 261 11.06 -5.01 4.54
CA VAL A 261 9.77 -4.31 4.52
C VAL A 261 8.69 -5.33 4.20
N PHE A 262 8.30 -6.06 5.23
CA PHE A 262 7.01 -6.72 5.34
C PHE A 262 6.30 -6.12 6.55
#